data_AF-D4BL39-F1
#
_entry.id   AF-D4BL39-F1
#
_cell.length_a   1.000
_cell.length_b   1.000
_cell.length_c   1.000
_cell.angle_alpha   90.00
_cell.angle_beta   90.00
_cell.angle_gamma   90.00
#
_symmetry.space_group_name_H-M   'P 1'
#
loop_
_entity.id
_entity.type
_entity.pdbx_description
1 polymer ?
#
loop_
_entity_poly.entity_id
_entity_poly.type
_entity_poly.pdbx_seq_one_letter_code
_entity_poly.pdbx_strand_id
1 'polypeptide(L)'
;MISLGKFLGGGWDGKVYEDKNHPGFVLKFSAAATAIDLKTEVELFNCYYGENSAVLLNEKTIRMKKISGIPLDEIEGKIFPANAIEKFNEMICKLGDNAIMHQDFHPGNILYDANKNTFNPIDFSNKYGIFFSESEDHPCFTSSADRKSAINKIDENNYIDYITFINDHIL
;
A
#
# COMPACT_ATOMS: atom_id res chain seq x y z
N MET A 1 21.23 -1.18 18.27
CA MET A 1 19.95 -1.27 19.00
C MET A 1 18.88 -0.50 18.25
N ILE A 2 17.65 -1.02 18.20
CA ILE A 2 16.48 -0.30 17.65
C ILE A 2 16.06 0.80 18.63
N SER A 3 15.64 1.96 18.13
CA SER A 3 15.11 3.07 18.93
C SER A 3 13.77 3.53 18.38
N LEU A 4 12.73 3.49 19.21
CA LEU A 4 11.35 3.77 18.79
C LEU A 4 11.00 5.25 18.97
N GLY A 5 10.41 5.82 17.92
CA GLY A 5 9.79 7.14 17.91
C GLY A 5 8.31 7.12 18.24
N LYS A 6 7.56 8.03 17.63
CA LYS A 6 6.11 8.15 17.82
C LYS A 6 5.41 6.86 17.39
N PHE A 7 4.41 6.42 18.15
CA PHE A 7 3.46 5.40 17.71
C PHE A 7 2.57 5.98 16.61
N LEU A 8 2.49 5.29 15.47
CA LEU A 8 1.73 5.75 14.31
C LEU A 8 0.40 5.01 14.14
N GLY A 9 0.34 3.75 14.56
CA GLY A 9 -0.86 2.94 14.42
C GLY A 9 -0.59 1.49 14.79
N GLY A 10 -1.65 0.72 15.02
CA GLY A 10 -1.55 -0.69 15.32
C GLY A 10 -2.91 -1.34 15.45
N GLY A 11 -2.97 -2.61 15.09
CA GLY A 11 -4.17 -3.43 15.10
C GLY A 11 -3.84 -4.87 15.49
N TRP A 12 -4.63 -5.81 14.98
CA TRP A 12 -4.42 -7.23 15.21
C TRP A 12 -3.05 -7.71 14.70
N ASP A 13 -2.64 -7.25 13.51
CA ASP A 13 -1.45 -7.77 12.83
C ASP A 13 -0.14 -7.17 13.32
N GLY A 14 -0.19 -6.09 14.11
CA GLY A 14 1.03 -5.48 14.62
C GLY A 14 0.91 -4.02 15.04
N LYS A 15 2.08 -3.42 15.24
CA LYS A 15 2.26 -2.02 15.65
C LYS A 15 3.31 -1.34 14.80
N VAL A 16 3.09 -0.06 14.49
CA VAL A 16 3.97 0.77 13.68
C VAL A 16 4.47 1.96 14.51
N TYR A 17 5.79 2.18 14.47
CA TYR A 17 6.47 3.29 15.14
C TYR A 17 7.42 3.99 14.18
N GLU A 18 7.70 5.27 14.40
CA GLU A 18 8.82 5.91 13.71
C GLU A 18 10.16 5.27 14.12
N ASP A 19 11.11 5.14 13.17
CA ASP A 19 12.47 4.72 13.46
C ASP A 19 13.34 5.94 13.82
N LYS A 20 13.66 6.11 15.11
CA LYS A 20 14.50 7.24 15.56
C LYS A 20 15.91 7.20 14.98
N ASN A 21 16.42 6.02 14.64
CA ASN A 21 17.75 5.88 14.09
C ASN A 21 17.78 6.17 12.58
N HIS A 22 16.63 6.13 11.91
CA HIS A 22 16.50 6.32 10.46
C HIS A 22 15.34 7.28 10.17
N PRO A 23 15.55 8.60 10.26
CA PRO A 23 14.53 9.60 9.96
C PRO A 23 13.91 9.37 8.56
N GLY A 24 12.59 9.43 8.48
CA GLY A 24 11.85 9.12 7.25
C GLY A 24 11.51 7.63 7.07
N PHE A 25 11.85 6.77 8.03
CA PHE A 25 11.44 5.37 8.08
C PHE A 25 10.58 5.06 9.31
N VAL A 26 9.85 3.95 9.22
CA VAL A 26 9.04 3.37 10.29
C VAL A 26 9.46 1.92 10.52
N LEU A 27 9.12 1.42 11.70
CA LEU A 27 9.28 0.04 12.12
C LEU A 27 7.89 -0.58 12.31
N LYS A 28 7.58 -1.60 11.52
CA LYS A 28 6.39 -2.45 11.69
C LYS A 28 6.79 -3.71 12.45
N PHE A 29 6.20 -3.91 13.61
CA PHE A 29 6.35 -5.12 14.42
C PHE A 29 5.11 -5.97 14.24
N SER A 30 5.26 -7.16 13.67
CA SER A 30 4.13 -8.07 13.49
C SER A 30 3.96 -9.02 14.67
N ALA A 31 2.71 -9.20 15.09
CA ALA A 31 2.35 -10.22 16.08
C ALA A 31 2.05 -11.57 15.41
N ALA A 32 1.23 -11.54 14.36
CA ALA A 32 0.63 -12.75 13.76
C ALA A 32 1.35 -13.26 12.51
N ALA A 33 1.93 -12.38 11.68
CA ALA A 33 2.47 -12.76 10.37
C ALA A 33 3.68 -13.69 10.47
N THR A 34 3.82 -14.61 9.51
CA THR A 34 5.01 -15.45 9.38
C THR A 34 6.17 -14.67 8.76
N ALA A 35 7.39 -15.18 8.88
CA ALA A 35 8.55 -14.56 8.21
C ALA A 35 8.40 -14.53 6.68
N ILE A 36 7.67 -15.49 6.09
CA ILE A 36 7.39 -15.54 4.65
C ILE A 36 6.43 -14.43 4.25
N ASP A 37 5.37 -14.20 5.04
CA ASP A 37 4.42 -13.11 4.80
C ASP A 37 5.14 -11.76 4.83
N LEU A 38 5.99 -11.53 5.84
CA LEU A 38 6.75 -10.30 5.96
C LEU A 38 7.80 -10.12 4.86
N LYS A 39 8.42 -11.20 4.38
CA LYS A 39 9.33 -11.13 3.23
C LYS A 39 8.57 -10.73 1.97
N THR A 40 7.38 -11.30 1.77
CA THR A 40 6.49 -10.96 0.66
C THR A 40 6.06 -9.49 0.72
N GLU A 41 5.66 -9.00 1.90
CA GLU A 41 5.32 -7.59 2.09
C GLU A 41 6.49 -6.66 1.73
N VAL A 42 7.71 -6.99 2.18
CA VAL A 42 8.92 -6.22 1.85
C VAL A 42 9.17 -6.18 0.34
N GLU A 43 9.03 -7.31 -0.35
CA GLU A 43 9.21 -7.42 -1.81
C GLU A 43 8.18 -6.56 -2.57
N LEU A 44 6.90 -6.64 -2.20
CA LEU A 44 5.83 -5.83 -2.79
C LEU A 44 6.02 -4.34 -2.55
N PHE A 45 6.39 -3.97 -1.31
CA PHE A 45 6.66 -2.58 -0.95
C PHE A 45 7.84 -2.02 -1.76
N ASN A 46 8.90 -2.80 -1.94
CA ASN A 46 10.04 -2.44 -2.78
C ASN A 46 9.69 -2.37 -4.27
N CYS A 47 8.84 -3.27 -4.80
CA CYS A 47 8.38 -3.19 -6.20
C CYS A 47 7.58 -1.87 -6.41
N TYR A 48 6.71 -1.49 -5.47
CA TYR A 48 5.88 -0.28 -5.62
C TYR A 48 6.60 1.05 -5.36
N TYR A 49 7.40 1.12 -4.28
CA TYR A 49 8.06 2.36 -3.83
C TYR A 49 9.51 2.50 -4.27
N GLY A 50 10.07 1.48 -4.92
CA GLY A 50 11.44 1.41 -5.38
C GLY A 50 12.33 0.59 -4.46
N GLU A 51 13.43 0.07 -5.00
CA GLU A 51 14.40 -0.74 -4.25
C GLU A 51 14.85 -0.06 -2.94
N ASN A 52 15.06 -0.89 -1.91
CA ASN A 52 15.49 -0.48 -0.57
C ASN A 52 14.49 0.43 0.18
N SER A 53 13.25 0.55 -0.29
CA SER A 53 12.18 1.23 0.45
C SER A 53 11.72 0.44 1.68
N ALA A 54 11.96 -0.86 1.73
CA ALA A 54 11.71 -1.73 2.88
C ALA A 54 12.78 -2.81 3.03
N VAL A 55 13.01 -3.24 4.27
CA VAL A 55 13.94 -4.32 4.62
C VAL A 55 13.42 -5.10 5.83
N LEU A 56 13.55 -6.42 5.78
CA LEU A 56 13.28 -7.30 6.91
C LEU A 56 14.47 -7.26 7.87
N LEU A 57 14.26 -6.79 9.10
CA LEU A 57 15.31 -6.72 10.12
C LEU A 57 15.46 -8.03 10.89
N ASN A 58 14.36 -8.76 11.05
CA ASN A 58 14.27 -10.08 11.66
C ASN A 58 12.92 -10.70 11.28
N GLU A 59 12.65 -11.92 11.73
CA GLU A 59 11.44 -12.70 11.40
C GLU A 59 10.10 -12.05 11.77
N LYS A 60 10.09 -10.94 12.51
CA LYS A 60 8.88 -10.24 12.98
C LYS A 60 8.90 -8.73 12.78
N THR A 61 9.96 -8.17 12.18
CA THR A 61 10.15 -6.71 12.12
C THR A 61 10.58 -6.26 10.74
N ILE A 62 9.81 -5.35 10.15
CA ILE A 62 10.16 -4.66 8.91
C ILE A 62 10.54 -3.21 9.23
N ARG A 63 11.62 -2.71 8.64
CA ARG A 63 11.85 -1.27 8.48
C ARG A 63 11.39 -0.88 7.08
N MET A 64 10.58 0.15 6.96
CA MET A 64 10.10 0.65 5.67
C MET A 64 10.01 2.16 5.63
N LYS A 65 10.05 2.75 4.43
CA LYS A 65 9.92 4.18 4.22
C LYS A 65 8.58 4.66 4.79
N LYS A 66 8.61 5.77 5.52
CA LYS A 66 7.40 6.44 5.98
C LYS A 66 6.69 7.03 4.77
N ILE A 67 5.48 6.55 4.49
CA ILE A 67 4.65 7.06 3.41
C ILE A 67 3.87 8.29 3.92
N SER A 68 3.78 9.31 3.09
CA SER A 68 3.08 10.54 3.42
C SER A 68 1.59 10.43 3.10
N GLY A 69 0.78 11.07 3.94
CA GLY A 69 -0.65 11.21 3.75
C GLY A 69 -1.44 10.88 5.00
N ILE A 70 -2.76 11.01 4.88
CA ILE A 70 -3.77 10.67 5.88
C ILE A 70 -4.57 9.47 5.35
N PRO A 71 -4.83 8.43 6.14
CA PRO A 71 -5.70 7.33 5.74
C PRO A 71 -7.07 7.81 5.25
N LEU A 72 -7.64 7.17 4.23
CA LEU A 72 -8.91 7.65 3.67
C LEU A 72 -10.08 7.58 4.67
N ASP A 73 -10.07 6.64 5.60
CA ASP A 73 -11.06 6.54 6.68
C ASP A 73 -10.89 7.58 7.79
N GLU A 74 -9.78 8.32 7.81
CA GLU A 74 -9.53 9.45 8.73
C GLU A 74 -9.80 10.81 8.07
N ILE A 75 -10.14 10.85 6.77
CA ILE A 75 -10.43 12.10 6.08
C ILE A 75 -11.83 12.59 6.45
N GLU A 76 -11.88 13.79 7.02
CA GLU A 76 -13.12 14.49 7.31
C GLU A 76 -13.25 15.72 6.39
N GLY A 77 -14.39 15.83 5.71
CA GLY A 77 -14.74 17.01 4.92
C GLY A 77 -14.09 17.10 3.54
N LYS A 78 -14.36 18.21 2.85
CA LYS A 78 -13.92 18.40 1.46
C LYS A 78 -12.44 18.78 1.43
N ILE A 79 -11.60 17.89 0.91
CA ILE A 79 -10.15 18.13 0.82
C ILE A 79 -9.58 17.83 -0.58
N PHE A 80 -10.32 17.10 -1.42
CA PHE A 80 -9.82 16.64 -2.69
C PHE A 80 -9.93 17.73 -3.76
N PRO A 81 -8.88 17.97 -4.57
CA PRO A 81 -9.01 18.80 -5.76
C PRO A 81 -9.85 18.10 -6.84
N ALA A 82 -10.33 18.86 -7.82
CA ALA A 82 -11.21 18.35 -8.88
C ALA A 82 -10.63 17.18 -9.69
N ASN A 83 -9.30 17.02 -9.73
CA ASN A 83 -8.63 15.92 -10.43
C ASN A 83 -8.22 14.74 -9.51
N ALA A 84 -8.75 14.66 -8.28
CA ALA A 84 -8.38 13.58 -7.36
C ALA A 84 -8.74 12.19 -7.88
N ILE A 85 -9.84 12.04 -8.61
CA ILE A 85 -10.22 10.76 -9.25
C ILE A 85 -9.16 10.30 -10.24
N GLU A 86 -8.62 11.21 -11.05
CA GLU A 86 -7.51 10.91 -11.95
C GLU A 86 -6.30 10.40 -11.17
N LYS A 87 -5.97 11.03 -10.04
CA LYS A 87 -4.85 10.63 -9.17
C LYS A 87 -5.07 9.32 -8.45
N PHE A 88 -6.30 9.00 -8.07
CA PHE A 88 -6.64 7.68 -7.56
C PHE A 88 -6.46 6.62 -8.65
N ASN A 89 -6.93 6.89 -9.86
CA ASN A 89 -6.76 5.99 -11.00
C ASN A 89 -5.29 5.79 -11.40
N GLU A 90 -4.46 6.82 -11.32
CA GLU A 90 -3.00 6.68 -11.50
C GLU A 90 -2.40 5.71 -10.48
N MET A 91 -2.83 5.75 -9.22
CA MET A 91 -2.39 4.81 -8.18
C MET A 91 -2.83 3.37 -8.48
N ILE A 92 -4.08 3.18 -8.91
CA ILE A 92 -4.62 1.88 -9.33
C ILE A 92 -3.87 1.32 -10.54
N CYS A 93 -3.65 2.14 -11.58
CA CYS A 93 -2.87 1.77 -12.75
C CYS A 93 -1.44 1.38 -12.35
N LYS A 94 -0.80 2.13 -11.44
CA LYS A 94 0.54 1.82 -10.95
C LYS A 94 0.58 0.48 -10.20
N LEU A 95 -0.44 0.14 -9.40
CA LEU A 95 -0.54 -1.20 -8.80
C LEU A 95 -0.59 -2.28 -9.87
N GLY A 96 -1.42 -2.09 -10.90
CA GLY A 96 -1.52 -2.99 -12.05
C GLY A 96 -0.21 -3.13 -12.83
N ASP A 97 0.51 -2.03 -13.07
CA ASP A 97 1.81 -2.01 -13.75
C ASP A 97 2.88 -2.80 -13.00
N ASN A 98 2.75 -2.92 -11.67
CA ASN A 98 3.62 -3.71 -10.82
C ASN A 98 3.08 -5.13 -10.53
N ALA A 99 2.00 -5.55 -11.19
CA ALA A 99 1.31 -6.83 -10.94
C ALA A 99 0.91 -7.04 -9.46
N ILE A 100 0.52 -5.95 -8.78
CA ILE A 100 0.06 -5.96 -7.39
C ILE A 100 -1.46 -5.92 -7.38
N MET A 101 -2.08 -7.04 -7.02
CA MET A 101 -3.48 -7.11 -6.66
C MET A 101 -3.58 -7.09 -5.13
N HIS A 102 -3.69 -5.88 -4.57
CA HIS A 102 -3.66 -5.63 -3.14
C HIS A 102 -4.82 -6.37 -2.43
N GLN A 103 -4.53 -7.38 -1.61
CA GLN A 103 -5.62 -8.19 -1.03
C GLN A 103 -6.44 -7.44 0.01
N ASP A 104 -5.78 -6.56 0.75
CA ASP A 104 -6.37 -5.80 1.86
C ASP A 104 -6.61 -4.33 1.50
N PHE A 105 -7.25 -4.12 0.34
CA PHE A 105 -7.44 -2.80 -0.25
C PHE A 105 -8.67 -2.10 0.34
N HIS A 106 -8.53 -1.57 1.56
CA HIS A 106 -9.56 -0.81 2.28
C HIS A 106 -9.11 0.65 2.57
N PRO A 107 -10.01 1.58 2.94
CA PRO A 107 -9.69 3.01 3.12
C PRO A 107 -8.51 3.30 4.06
N GLY A 108 -8.40 2.60 5.19
CA GLY A 108 -7.26 2.70 6.12
C GLY A 108 -5.88 2.36 5.54
N ASN A 109 -5.82 1.60 4.44
CA ASN A 109 -4.58 1.22 3.76
C ASN A 109 -4.25 2.10 2.55
N ILE A 110 -4.99 3.21 2.36
CA ILE A 110 -4.74 4.18 1.30
C ILE A 110 -4.52 5.55 1.95
N LEU A 111 -3.31 6.10 1.80
CA LEU A 111 -2.98 7.41 2.35
C LEU A 111 -3.12 8.49 1.27
N TYR A 112 -3.86 9.55 1.55
CA TYR A 112 -3.90 10.73 0.68
C TYR A 112 -2.92 11.81 1.13
N ASP A 113 -1.98 12.17 0.26
CA ASP A 113 -1.05 13.29 0.47
C ASP A 113 -1.56 14.53 -0.28
N ALA A 114 -2.22 15.44 0.44
CA ALA A 114 -2.76 16.67 -0.11
C ALA A 114 -1.69 17.61 -0.70
N ASN A 115 -0.44 17.57 -0.21
CA ASN A 115 0.63 18.42 -0.73
C ASN A 115 1.08 17.99 -2.12
N LYS A 116 1.00 16.68 -2.41
CA LYS A 116 1.39 16.12 -3.71
C LYS A 116 0.19 15.77 -4.59
N ASN A 117 -1.01 15.78 -4.03
CA ASN A 117 -2.22 15.25 -4.64
C ASN A 117 -2.02 13.80 -5.13
N THR A 118 -1.62 12.92 -4.23
CA THR A 118 -1.34 11.50 -4.54
C THR A 118 -2.00 10.58 -3.53
N PHE A 119 -2.48 9.45 -4.01
CA PHE A 119 -2.93 8.34 -3.18
C PHE A 119 -1.82 7.29 -3.09
N ASN A 120 -1.52 6.83 -1.88
CA ASN A 120 -0.38 5.97 -1.60
C ASN A 120 -0.84 4.71 -0.82
N PRO A 121 -0.82 3.52 -1.44
CA PRO A 121 -1.21 2.29 -0.76
C PRO A 121 -0.13 1.81 0.21
N ILE A 122 -0.54 1.23 1.34
CA ILE A 122 0.32 0.65 2.37
C ILE A 122 -0.20 -0.73 2.78
N ASP A 123 0.56 -1.45 3.60
CA ASP A 123 0.19 -2.77 4.12
C ASP A 123 -0.06 -3.82 3.03
N PHE A 124 0.94 -3.99 2.16
CA PHE A 124 0.80 -4.83 0.98
C PHE A 124 0.68 -6.33 1.30
N SER A 125 -0.30 -6.93 0.65
CA SER A 125 -0.39 -8.37 0.39
C SER A 125 -0.84 -8.56 -1.06
N ASN A 126 -0.46 -9.65 -1.72
CA ASN A 126 -0.75 -9.83 -3.15
C ASN A 126 -1.57 -11.09 -3.44
N LYS A 127 -2.68 -10.95 -4.16
CA LYS A 127 -3.53 -12.06 -4.64
C LYS A 127 -3.24 -12.45 -6.10
N TYR A 128 -2.34 -11.72 -6.76
CA TYR A 128 -2.13 -11.82 -8.20
C TYR A 128 -1.81 -13.25 -8.67
N GLY A 129 -0.83 -13.92 -8.05
CA GLY A 129 -0.44 -15.29 -8.41
C GLY A 129 -1.55 -16.35 -8.22
N ILE A 130 -2.54 -16.08 -7.36
CA ILE A 130 -3.71 -16.94 -7.16
C ILE A 130 -4.70 -16.78 -8.32
N PHE A 131 -4.84 -15.57 -8.87
CA PHE A 131 -5.81 -15.27 -9.92
C PHE A 131 -5.29 -15.47 -11.35
N PHE A 132 -3.97 -15.55 -11.53
CA PHE A 132 -3.30 -15.60 -12.83
C PHE A 132 -2.19 -16.67 -12.87
N SER A 133 -2.43 -17.84 -12.27
CA SER A 133 -1.44 -18.92 -12.26
C SER A 133 -1.19 -19.47 -13.66
N GLU A 134 -0.10 -19.03 -14.30
CA GLU A 134 0.81 -19.82 -15.15
C GLU A 134 2.06 -18.98 -15.48
N SER A 135 2.95 -18.82 -14.50
CA SER A 135 4.41 -18.83 -14.69
C SER A 135 5.09 -18.62 -13.33
N GLU A 136 5.81 -19.64 -12.89
CA GLU A 136 6.79 -19.52 -11.82
C GLU A 136 7.89 -18.56 -12.31
N ASP A 137 8.02 -17.38 -11.68
CA ASP A 137 9.28 -16.62 -11.45
C ASP A 137 9.06 -15.15 -11.05
N HIS A 138 8.76 -14.89 -9.77
CA HIS A 138 8.65 -13.52 -9.22
C HIS A 138 10.01 -12.80 -9.35
N PRO A 139 10.07 -11.58 -9.93
CA PRO A 139 10.13 -10.41 -9.05
C PRO A 139 9.14 -9.27 -9.39
N CYS A 140 8.85 -8.93 -10.64
CA CYS A 140 7.77 -8.03 -11.05
C CYS A 140 7.45 -8.40 -12.53
N PHE A 141 6.27 -8.96 -12.85
CA PHE A 141 6.03 -9.66 -14.13
C PHE A 141 5.57 -8.75 -15.30
N THR A 142 6.05 -9.08 -16.50
CA THR A 142 6.31 -8.15 -17.63
C THR A 142 5.31 -8.21 -18.80
N SER A 143 4.04 -8.58 -18.58
CA SER A 143 3.03 -8.73 -19.66
C SER A 143 1.87 -7.73 -19.55
N SER A 144 1.41 -7.20 -20.69
CA SER A 144 0.42 -6.10 -20.77
C SER A 144 -1.05 -6.53 -20.74
N ALA A 145 -1.35 -7.78 -21.07
CA ALA A 145 -2.72 -8.32 -21.05
C ALA A 145 -3.22 -8.57 -19.62
N ASP A 146 -2.29 -9.02 -18.79
CA ASP A 146 -2.38 -9.26 -17.36
C ASP A 146 -2.81 -8.02 -16.54
N ARG A 147 -2.24 -6.86 -16.88
CA ARG A 147 -2.51 -5.57 -16.22
C ARG A 147 -3.97 -5.14 -16.29
N LYS A 148 -4.63 -5.36 -17.43
CA LYS A 148 -6.03 -4.96 -17.66
C LYS A 148 -7.02 -5.85 -16.89
N SER A 149 -6.69 -7.12 -16.71
CA SER A 149 -7.53 -8.04 -15.92
C SER A 149 -7.35 -7.85 -14.42
N ALA A 150 -6.18 -7.45 -13.94
CA ALA A 150 -5.96 -7.13 -12.52
C ALA A 150 -6.68 -5.85 -12.08
N ILE A 151 -6.72 -4.81 -12.93
CA ILE A 151 -7.53 -3.61 -12.70
C ILE A 151 -9.02 -3.96 -12.59
N ASN A 152 -9.53 -4.85 -13.46
CA ASN A 152 -10.92 -5.30 -13.42
C ASN A 152 -11.26 -6.24 -12.24
N LYS A 153 -10.25 -6.74 -11.50
CA LYS A 153 -10.43 -7.64 -10.36
C LYS A 153 -10.21 -6.95 -9.02
N ILE A 154 -9.74 -5.70 -8.98
CA ILE A 154 -9.93 -4.83 -7.81
C ILE A 154 -11.44 -4.71 -7.69
N ASP A 155 -12.01 -5.48 -6.76
CA ASP A 155 -13.44 -5.68 -6.52
C ASP A 155 -14.25 -4.48 -7.00
N GLU A 156 -14.91 -4.62 -8.16
CA GLU A 156 -15.56 -3.49 -8.87
C GLU A 156 -16.54 -2.74 -7.95
N ASN A 157 -17.07 -3.43 -6.93
CA ASN A 157 -17.92 -2.85 -5.90
C ASN A 157 -17.16 -1.84 -5.02
N ASN A 158 -15.95 -2.17 -4.59
CA ASN A 158 -15.12 -1.26 -3.79
C ASN A 158 -14.66 -0.06 -4.61
N TYR A 159 -14.36 -0.24 -5.91
CA TYR A 159 -13.94 0.86 -6.77
C TYR A 159 -15.01 1.96 -6.88
N ILE A 160 -16.28 1.59 -7.09
CA ILE A 160 -17.39 2.55 -7.15
C ILE A 160 -17.52 3.32 -5.82
N ASP A 161 -17.38 2.64 -4.69
CA ASP A 161 -17.44 3.27 -3.37
C ASP A 161 -16.31 4.27 -3.17
N TYR A 162 -15.08 3.96 -3.61
CA TYR A 162 -13.97 4.93 -3.57
C TYR A 162 -14.21 6.14 -4.46
N ILE A 163 -14.71 5.94 -5.68
CA ILE A 163 -15.01 7.05 -6.58
C ILE A 163 -16.12 7.93 -6.00
N THR A 164 -17.13 7.33 -5.38
CA THR A 164 -18.21 8.06 -4.69
C THR A 164 -17.66 8.84 -3.51
N PHE A 165 -16.88 8.19 -2.63
CA PHE A 165 -16.22 8.84 -1.50
C PHE A 165 -15.38 10.04 -1.94
N ILE A 166 -14.53 9.86 -2.96
CA ILE A 166 -13.68 10.95 -3.47
C ILE A 166 -14.54 12.10 -3.99
N ASN A 167 -15.57 11.82 -4.79
CA ASN A 167 -16.48 12.85 -5.32
C ASN A 167 -17.16 13.67 -4.22
N ASP A 168 -17.65 13.01 -3.17
CA ASP A 168 -18.34 13.67 -2.05
C ASP A 168 -17.41 14.60 -1.24
N HIS A 169 -16.10 14.36 -1.34
CA HIS A 169 -15.06 15.09 -0.62
C HIS A 169 -14.23 16.01 -1.54
N ILE A 170 -14.68 16.28 -2.78
CA ILE A 170 -14.09 17.33 -3.64
C ILE A 170 -14.42 18.73 -3.08
N LEU A 171 -13.41 19.61 -3.05
CA LEU A 171 -13.48 21.03 -2.66
C LEU A 171 -14.55 21.80 -3.46
#